data_AF-A0A0M3JXH0-F1
#
_entry.id   AF-A0A0M3JXH0-F1
#
_cell.length_a   1.000
_cell.length_b   1.000
_cell.length_c   1.000
_cell.angle_alpha   90.00
_cell.angle_beta   90.00
_cell.angle_gamma   90.00
#
_symmetry.space_group_name_H-M   'P 1'
#
loop_
_entity.id
_entity.type
_entity.pdbx_description
1 polymer ?
#
loop_
_entity_poly.entity_id
_entity_poly.type
_entity_poly.pdbx_seq_one_letter_code
_entity_poly.pdbx_strand_id
1 'polypeptide(L)'
;MEEAGKLRKRKGNVTAAITHQRTVAQQRRMLENVEFEKLSAELPIARAISGQHIDKVCLIRCSSIFMMQSLCSIRQHLISSDPRVQSAGTAILNIRMKSTLTKRANKDVMKCSAGYKVIQMETSLIQSVHCNCIVAFCQPLPVLIYTSIRLDSYSFAITADVDLAIHYVDAR
;
A
#
# COMPACT_ATOMS: atom_id res chain seq x y z
N MET A 1 53.11 -41.94 2.72
CA MET A 1 52.86 -42.68 3.97
C MET A 1 52.52 -41.63 5.00
N GLU A 2 51.21 -41.33 5.17
CA GLU A 2 50.33 -41.95 6.18
C GLU A 2 50.64 -41.40 7.58
N GLU A 3 49.73 -40.89 8.40
CA GLU A 3 48.26 -40.89 8.38
C GLU A 3 47.76 -39.63 9.11
N ALA A 4 46.64 -39.09 8.62
CA ALA A 4 45.89 -38.02 9.24
C ALA A 4 44.95 -38.58 10.33
N GLY A 5 45.20 -38.25 11.59
CA GLY A 5 44.34 -38.59 12.73
C GLY A 5 43.04 -37.78 12.74
N LYS A 6 41.98 -38.33 12.14
CA LYS A 6 40.58 -37.86 12.28
C LYS A 6 40.07 -38.13 13.71
N LEU A 7 39.89 -37.08 14.52
CA LEU A 7 39.04 -37.16 15.71
C LEU A 7 37.68 -36.49 15.45
N ARG A 8 36.71 -37.32 15.04
CA ARG A 8 35.28 -37.00 14.98
C ARG A 8 34.74 -36.77 16.40
N LYS A 9 34.37 -35.55 16.76
CA LYS A 9 33.39 -35.31 17.84
C LYS A 9 32.00 -35.14 17.24
N ARG A 10 31.18 -36.17 17.47
CA ARG A 10 29.75 -36.26 17.16
C ARG A 10 28.93 -35.29 18.02
N LYS A 11 27.88 -34.75 17.41
CA LYS A 11 26.56 -34.39 17.98
C LYS A 11 26.56 -33.78 19.38
N GLY A 12 26.54 -32.44 19.43
CA GLY A 12 25.85 -31.69 20.48
C GLY A 12 24.63 -31.02 19.84
N ASN A 13 23.44 -31.34 20.34
CA ASN A 13 22.18 -30.74 19.94
C ASN A 13 22.25 -29.20 19.99
N VAL A 14 22.03 -28.54 18.85
CA VAL A 14 21.72 -27.11 18.79
C VAL A 14 20.24 -26.93 19.12
N THR A 15 19.88 -27.27 20.37
CA THR A 15 18.68 -26.75 21.03
C THR A 15 19.14 -25.83 22.17
N ALA A 16 20.01 -24.88 21.82
CA ALA A 16 20.13 -23.66 22.61
C ALA A 16 18.89 -22.83 22.29
N ALA A 17 17.83 -23.07 23.07
CA ALA A 17 16.69 -22.21 23.16
C ALA A 17 17.19 -20.80 23.50
N ILE A 18 17.31 -19.96 22.47
CA ILE A 18 17.41 -18.51 22.65
C ILE A 18 16.00 -18.07 23.04
N THR A 19 15.64 -18.31 24.30
CA THR A 19 14.53 -17.63 24.95
C THR A 19 14.98 -16.20 25.20
N HIS A 20 15.08 -15.42 24.11
CA HIS A 20 15.09 -13.98 24.24
C HIS A 20 13.74 -13.65 24.87
N GLN A 21 13.73 -13.28 26.16
CA GLN A 21 12.57 -12.65 26.76
C GLN A 21 12.24 -11.45 25.87
N ARG A 22 11.22 -11.61 25.02
CA ARG A 22 10.75 -10.52 24.18
C ARG A 22 10.31 -9.43 25.13
N THR A 23 10.80 -8.23 24.90
CA THR A 23 10.31 -7.09 25.69
C THR A 23 8.81 -6.96 25.47
N VAL A 24 8.08 -6.44 26.46
CA VAL A 24 6.64 -6.16 26.32
C VAL A 24 6.36 -5.35 25.04
N ALA A 25 7.26 -4.43 24.67
CA ALA A 25 7.18 -3.67 23.43
C ALA A 25 7.33 -4.54 22.17
N GLN A 26 8.25 -5.51 22.15
CA GLN A 26 8.39 -6.45 21.02
C GLN A 26 7.16 -7.34 20.87
N GLN A 27 6.58 -7.81 21.99
CA GLN A 27 5.37 -8.61 21.96
C GLN A 27 4.17 -7.81 21.44
N ARG A 28 4.01 -6.54 21.85
CA ARG A 28 2.97 -5.64 21.30
C ARG A 28 3.10 -5.44 19.79
N ARG A 29 4.31 -5.18 19.29
CA ARG A 29 4.56 -5.03 17.84
C ARG A 29 4.22 -6.29 17.05
N MET A 30 4.50 -7.46 17.61
CA MET A 30 4.16 -8.74 16.99
C MET A 30 2.64 -8.93 16.92
N LEU A 31 1.92 -8.70 18.02
CA LEU A 31 0.45 -8.80 18.03
C LEU A 31 -0.18 -7.80 17.06
N GLU A 32 0.31 -6.57 17.04
CA GLU A 32 -0.10 -5.55 16.07
C GLU A 32 0.06 -6.04 14.63
N ASN A 33 1.23 -6.61 14.27
CA ASN A 33 1.47 -7.15 12.93
C ASN A 33 0.47 -8.26 12.55
N VAL A 34 0.15 -9.14 13.50
CA VAL A 34 -0.83 -10.22 13.28
C VAL A 34 -2.21 -9.65 12.98
N GLU A 35 -2.64 -8.62 13.70
CA GLU A 35 -3.93 -7.96 13.42
C GLU A 35 -3.93 -7.24 12.07
N PHE A 36 -2.82 -6.63 11.66
CA PHE A 36 -2.67 -6.07 10.31
C PHE A 36 -2.77 -7.16 9.22
N GLU A 37 -2.18 -8.33 9.44
CA GLU A 37 -2.28 -9.45 8.49
C GLU A 37 -3.72 -9.95 8.36
N LYS A 38 -4.43 -10.13 9.48
CA LYS A 38 -5.86 -10.49 9.49
C LYS A 38 -6.70 -9.47 8.74
N LEU A 39 -6.53 -8.19 9.06
CA LEU A 39 -7.26 -7.11 8.38
C LEU A 39 -6.99 -7.11 6.87
N SER A 40 -5.76 -7.36 6.45
CA SER A 40 -5.42 -7.44 5.02
C SER A 40 -6.07 -8.61 4.30
N ALA A 41 -6.34 -9.72 5.01
CA ALA A 41 -7.03 -10.87 4.48
C ALA A 41 -8.55 -10.66 4.36
N GLU A 42 -9.12 -9.71 5.08
CA GLU A 42 -10.56 -9.39 5.03
C GLU A 42 -10.87 -8.32 3.97
N LEU A 43 -10.00 -7.34 3.79
CA LEU A 43 -10.24 -6.22 2.87
C LEU A 43 -10.13 -6.66 1.40
N PRO A 44 -11.18 -6.48 0.57
CA PRO A 44 -11.17 -6.94 -0.83
C PRO A 44 -9.99 -6.41 -1.66
N ILE A 45 -9.65 -5.13 -1.49
CA ILE A 45 -8.55 -4.47 -2.21
C ILE A 45 -7.19 -4.98 -1.73
N ALA A 46 -7.02 -5.22 -0.43
CA ALA A 46 -5.76 -5.72 0.11
C ALA A 46 -5.51 -7.21 -0.23
N ARG A 47 -6.58 -7.98 -0.46
CA ARG A 47 -6.48 -9.31 -1.04
C ARG A 47 -6.08 -9.28 -2.51
N ALA A 48 -6.69 -8.39 -3.30
CA ALA A 48 -6.40 -8.24 -4.72
C ALA A 48 -4.96 -7.74 -4.96
N ILE A 49 -4.54 -6.77 -4.16
CA ILE A 49 -3.18 -6.24 -4.15
C ILE A 49 -2.46 -6.94 -3.00
N SER A 50 -1.97 -8.17 -3.24
CA SER A 50 -1.21 -9.01 -2.29
C SER A 50 -0.68 -8.19 -1.10
N GLY A 51 -1.26 -8.39 0.10
CA GLY A 51 -1.14 -7.49 1.25
C GLY A 51 0.30 -7.13 1.67
N GLN A 52 1.29 -7.87 1.18
CA GLN A 52 2.72 -7.57 1.30
C GLN A 52 3.16 -6.29 0.56
N HIS A 53 2.40 -5.81 -0.42
CA HIS A 53 2.74 -4.66 -1.26
C HIS A 53 2.14 -3.34 -0.77
N ILE A 54 1.19 -3.39 0.15
CA ILE A 54 0.54 -2.24 0.76
C ILE A 54 1.18 -1.95 2.11
N ASP A 55 1.40 -0.67 2.44
CA ASP A 55 1.86 -0.29 3.77
C ASP A 55 0.72 -0.27 4.80
N LYS A 56 1.07 -0.36 6.09
CA LYS A 56 0.09 -0.41 7.19
C LYS A 56 -0.86 0.79 7.18
N VAL A 57 -0.35 1.98 6.86
CA VAL A 57 -1.14 3.22 6.83
C VAL A 57 -2.19 3.15 5.73
N CYS A 58 -1.81 2.71 4.53
CA CYS A 58 -2.76 2.55 3.44
C CYS A 58 -3.78 1.45 3.73
N LEU A 59 -3.41 0.39 4.45
CA LEU A 59 -4.37 -0.63 4.86
C LEU A 59 -5.50 -0.05 5.73
N ILE A 60 -5.15 0.80 6.71
CA ILE A 60 -6.13 1.49 7.56
C ILE A 60 -6.98 2.49 6.76
N ARG A 61 -6.39 3.18 5.77
CA ARG A 61 -7.14 4.07 4.89
C ARG A 61 -8.14 3.30 4.03
N CYS A 62 -7.72 2.16 3.47
CA CYS A 62 -8.58 1.27 2.71
C CYS A 62 -9.73 0.72 3.57
N SER A 63 -9.45 0.30 4.82
CA SER A 63 -10.51 -0.18 5.72
C SER A 63 -11.53 0.89 6.06
N SER A 64 -11.06 2.11 6.35
CA SER A 64 -11.94 3.25 6.66
C SER A 64 -12.88 3.57 5.49
N ILE A 65 -12.35 3.59 4.28
CA ILE A 65 -13.14 3.84 3.06
C ILE A 65 -14.12 2.70 2.82
N PHE A 66 -13.68 1.45 2.96
CA PHE A 66 -14.55 0.28 2.78
C PHE A 66 -15.72 0.28 3.76
N MET A 67 -15.48 0.59 5.05
CA MET A 67 -16.52 0.73 6.05
C MET A 67 -17.50 1.87 5.70
N MET A 68 -16.98 3.03 5.30
CA MET A 68 -17.81 4.18 4.90
C MET A 68 -18.68 3.87 3.68
N GLN A 69 -18.12 3.25 2.64
CA GLN A 69 -18.86 2.83 1.45
C GLN A 69 -19.94 1.80 1.81
N SER A 70 -19.62 0.84 2.69
CA SER A 70 -20.57 -0.18 3.13
C SER A 70 -21.76 0.42 3.90
N LEU A 71 -21.50 1.40 4.78
CA LEU A 71 -22.54 2.12 5.52
C LEU A 71 -23.41 2.99 4.60
N CYS A 72 -22.79 3.70 3.65
CA CYS A 72 -23.52 4.46 2.63
C CYS A 72 -24.42 3.56 1.78
N SER A 73 -23.93 2.38 1.39
CA SER A 73 -24.69 1.35 0.67
C SER A 73 -25.96 0.95 1.41
N ILE A 74 -25.83 0.60 2.70
CA ILE A 74 -26.97 0.18 3.55
C ILE A 74 -28.01 1.30 3.63
N ARG A 75 -27.55 2.54 3.81
CA ARG A 75 -28.45 3.70 3.90
C ARG A 75 -29.17 3.97 2.58
N GLN A 76 -28.50 3.82 1.44
CA GLN A 76 -29.13 3.99 0.12
C GLN A 76 -30.16 2.89 -0.15
N HIS A 77 -29.88 1.65 0.25
CA HIS A 77 -30.83 0.54 0.14
C HIS A 77 -32.13 0.75 0.94
N LEU A 78 -32.07 1.46 2.07
CA LEU A 78 -33.26 1.80 2.87
C LEU A 78 -34.11 2.93 2.25
N ILE A 79 -33.55 3.71 1.33
CA ILE A 79 -34.16 4.92 0.76
C ILE A 79 -34.62 4.71 -0.70
N SER A 80 -33.97 3.80 -1.43
CA SER A 80 -34.18 3.57 -2.87
C SER A 80 -35.01 2.32 -3.15
N SER A 81 -36.07 2.46 -3.96
CA SER A 81 -36.98 1.39 -4.38
C SER A 81 -36.64 0.72 -5.72
N ASP A 82 -35.59 1.16 -6.45
CA ASP A 82 -35.15 0.52 -7.70
C ASP A 82 -33.87 -0.33 -7.48
N PRO A 83 -33.93 -1.66 -7.68
CA PRO A 83 -32.80 -2.58 -7.46
C PRO A 83 -31.83 -2.66 -8.66
N ARG A 84 -32.04 -1.89 -9.73
CA ARG A 84 -31.21 -1.94 -10.95
C ARG A 84 -29.93 -1.12 -10.78
N VAL A 85 -28.92 -1.75 -10.18
CA VAL A 85 -27.51 -1.28 -10.06
C VAL A 85 -27.38 0.07 -9.33
N GLN A 86 -27.09 0.00 -8.02
CA GLN A 86 -26.78 1.19 -7.23
C GLN A 86 -25.25 1.30 -7.09
N SER A 87 -24.67 2.39 -7.59
CA SER A 87 -23.28 2.75 -7.29
C SER A 87 -23.25 3.42 -5.93
N ALA A 88 -22.71 2.73 -4.93
CA ALA A 88 -22.73 3.15 -3.52
C ALA A 88 -21.69 4.22 -3.18
N GLY A 89 -21.27 5.00 -4.16
CA GLY A 89 -20.32 6.10 -4.02
C GLY A 89 -18.89 5.74 -4.42
N THR A 90 -18.23 6.71 -5.05
CA THR A 90 -16.85 6.63 -5.49
C THR A 90 -15.95 7.28 -4.44
N ALA A 91 -14.80 6.65 -4.16
CA ALA A 91 -13.77 7.19 -3.27
C ALA A 91 -12.41 7.19 -3.97
N ILE A 92 -11.68 8.29 -3.83
CA ILE A 92 -10.33 8.44 -4.38
C ILE A 92 -9.34 8.44 -3.23
N LEU A 93 -8.30 7.61 -3.31
CA LEU A 93 -7.24 7.56 -2.32
C LEU A 93 -5.86 7.42 -2.95
N ASN A 94 -4.87 8.04 -2.32
CA ASN A 94 -3.47 7.89 -2.68
C ASN A 94 -2.85 6.80 -1.79
N ILE A 95 -2.46 5.68 -2.42
CA ILE A 95 -1.83 4.52 -1.77
C ILE A 95 -0.34 4.52 -2.06
N ARG A 96 0.48 4.24 -1.05
CA ARG A 96 1.89 3.93 -1.22
C ARG A 96 2.08 2.41 -1.39
N MET A 97 2.58 2.00 -2.55
CA MET A 97 2.80 0.59 -2.90
C MET A 97 4.27 0.27 -3.12
N LYS A 98 4.72 -0.93 -2.71
CA LYS A 98 6.08 -1.40 -2.97
C LYS A 98 6.34 -1.46 -4.48
N SER A 99 7.44 -0.86 -4.92
CA SER A 99 7.89 -0.85 -6.31
C SER A 99 9.26 -1.49 -6.44
N THR A 100 9.39 -2.43 -7.38
CA THR A 100 10.67 -3.06 -7.74
C THR A 100 11.52 -2.17 -8.66
N LEU A 101 10.91 -1.13 -9.26
CA LEU A 101 11.57 -0.25 -10.24
C LEU A 101 12.43 0.85 -9.58
N THR A 102 12.22 1.15 -8.31
CA THR A 102 12.97 2.19 -7.57
C THR A 102 14.31 1.71 -7.01
N LYS A 103 14.64 0.42 -7.15
CA LYS A 103 15.84 -0.20 -6.54
C LYS A 103 17.12 -0.11 -7.40
N ARG A 104 17.03 0.38 -8.65
CA ARG A 104 18.20 0.65 -9.51
C ARG A 104 18.66 2.10 -9.39
N ALA A 105 18.83 2.60 -8.17
CA ALA A 105 19.56 3.84 -7.95
C ALA A 105 21.06 3.52 -8.05
N ASN A 106 21.69 3.99 -9.12
CA ASN A 106 23.13 4.05 -9.28
C ASN A 106 23.76 4.75 -8.05
N LYS A 107 25.00 4.41 -7.67
CA LYS A 107 25.68 4.85 -6.44
C LYS A 107 25.75 6.38 -6.30
N ASP A 108 25.54 7.11 -7.40
CA ASP A 108 25.66 8.56 -7.52
C ASP A 108 24.33 9.33 -7.60
N VAL A 109 23.18 8.64 -7.55
CA VAL A 109 21.85 9.30 -7.67
C VAL A 109 21.17 9.38 -6.31
N MET A 110 20.86 10.62 -5.91
CA MET A 110 20.20 10.95 -4.65
C MET A 110 18.95 10.09 -4.40
N LYS A 111 18.80 9.62 -3.16
CA LYS A 111 17.83 8.60 -2.72
C LYS A 111 16.37 8.96 -3.07
N CYS A 112 15.87 8.49 -4.20
CA CYS A 112 14.42 8.40 -4.43
C CYS A 112 13.79 7.53 -3.33
N SER A 113 12.58 7.87 -2.91
CA SER A 113 11.82 7.18 -1.85
C SER A 113 11.96 5.66 -1.96
N ALA A 114 12.67 5.09 -0.99
CA ALA A 114 13.21 3.75 -1.03
C ALA A 114 12.15 2.68 -1.31
N GLY A 115 12.06 2.16 -2.55
CA GLY A 115 11.28 0.95 -2.81
C GLY A 115 9.76 1.12 -2.91
N TYR A 116 9.21 2.34 -2.93
CA TYR A 116 7.76 2.57 -2.99
C TYR A 116 7.37 3.65 -4.02
N LYS A 117 6.16 3.52 -4.59
CA LYS A 117 5.51 4.52 -5.44
C LYS A 117 4.15 4.88 -4.87
N VAL A 118 3.71 6.12 -5.10
CA VAL A 118 2.35 6.55 -4.78
C VAL A 118 1.46 6.32 -6.00
N ILE A 119 0.33 5.67 -5.79
CA ILE A 119 -0.67 5.33 -6.78
C ILE A 119 -1.98 5.96 -6.34
N GLN A 120 -2.61 6.72 -7.23
CA GLN A 120 -3.97 7.16 -7.04
C GLN A 120 -4.89 6.00 -7.41
N MET A 121 -5.70 5.59 -6.45
CA MET A 121 -6.71 4.56 -6.62
C MET A 121 -8.09 5.19 -6.49
N GLU A 122 -8.90 5.01 -7.51
CA GLU A 122 -10.32 5.36 -7.52
C GLU A 122 -11.12 4.08 -7.35
N THR A 123 -11.93 4.00 -6.30
CA THR A 123 -12.74 2.83 -5.96
C THR A 123 -14.21 3.14 -6.02
N SER A 124 -14.97 2.27 -6.68
CA SER A 124 -16.43 2.32 -6.70
C SER A 124 -16.98 0.99 -6.22
N LEU A 125 -17.94 1.05 -5.29
CA LEU A 125 -18.70 -0.11 -4.85
C LEU A 125 -19.96 -0.22 -5.74
N ILE A 126 -20.04 -1.29 -6.51
CA ILE A 126 -21.18 -1.58 -7.37
C ILE A 126 -21.99 -2.67 -6.69
N GLN A 127 -23.24 -2.35 -6.36
CA GLN A 127 -24.16 -3.27 -5.75
C GLN A 127 -25.21 -3.73 -6.76
N SER A 128 -25.32 -5.05 -6.93
CA SER A 128 -26.32 -5.73 -7.74
C SER A 128 -27.04 -6.77 -6.88
N VAL A 129 -28.25 -7.14 -7.29
CA VAL A 129 -29.10 -8.14 -6.62
C VAL A 129 -28.36 -9.48 -6.38
N HIS A 130 -27.39 -9.80 -7.24
CA HIS A 130 -26.67 -11.07 -7.19
C HIS A 130 -25.19 -10.94 -6.80
N CYS A 131 -24.64 -9.73 -6.73
CA CYS A 131 -23.24 -9.54 -6.37
C CYS A 131 -22.94 -8.12 -5.87
N ASN A 132 -22.02 -8.05 -4.92
CA ASN A 132 -21.37 -6.80 -4.53
C ASN A 132 -19.94 -6.87 -5.09
N CYS A 133 -19.58 -5.95 -5.99
CA CYS A 133 -18.24 -5.88 -6.53
C CYS A 133 -17.61 -4.51 -6.26
N ILE A 134 -16.31 -4.52 -5.99
CA ILE A 134 -15.50 -3.31 -5.89
C ILE A 134 -14.69 -3.22 -7.16
N VAL A 135 -14.86 -2.12 -7.87
CA VAL A 135 -14.05 -1.78 -9.04
C VAL A 135 -13.06 -0.72 -8.60
N ALA A 136 -11.78 -0.97 -8.82
CA ALA A 136 -10.71 -0.05 -8.49
C ALA A 136 -9.89 0.26 -9.75
N PHE A 137 -9.77 1.55 -10.09
CA PHE A 137 -8.84 2.03 -11.10
C PHE A 137 -7.61 2.61 -10.43
N CYS A 138 -6.42 2.24 -10.91
CA CYS A 138 -5.14 2.63 -10.29
C CYS A 138 -4.26 3.33 -11.31
N GLN A 139 -3.89 4.58 -11.05
CA GLN A 139 -2.91 5.31 -11.86
C GLN A 139 -1.71 5.76 -11.01
N PRO A 140 -0.46 5.55 -11.48
CA PRO A 140 0.70 6.06 -10.78
C PRO A 140 0.64 7.59 -10.80
N LEU A 141 0.82 8.25 -9.64
CA LEU A 141 1.04 9.69 -9.67
C LEU A 141 2.38 9.96 -10.36
N PRO A 142 2.49 11.03 -11.15
CA PRO A 142 3.77 11.48 -11.69
C PRO A 142 4.75 11.70 -10.53
N VAL A 143 5.65 10.74 -10.33
CA VAL A 143 6.79 10.95 -9.46
C VAL A 143 7.80 11.67 -10.33
N LEU A 144 8.14 12.90 -9.97
CA LEU A 144 9.20 13.68 -10.61
C LEU A 144 10.47 12.81 -10.71
N ILE A 145 10.71 12.27 -11.90
CA ILE A 145 12.02 11.74 -12.25
C ILE A 145 12.76 12.94 -12.82
N TYR A 146 13.88 13.29 -12.21
CA TYR A 146 14.69 14.51 -12.39
C TYR A 146 15.12 14.85 -13.83
N THR A 147 14.70 14.12 -14.86
CA THR A 147 15.24 14.25 -16.23
C THR A 147 14.29 14.92 -17.23
N SER A 148 12.97 14.91 -17.03
CA SER A 148 12.03 15.71 -17.85
C SER A 148 10.59 15.58 -17.36
N ILE A 149 9.80 16.65 -17.52
CA ILE A 149 8.34 16.63 -17.41
C ILE A 149 7.80 16.94 -18.80
N ARG A 150 6.90 16.10 -19.32
CA ARG A 150 6.15 16.41 -20.54
C ARG A 150 4.87 17.12 -20.12
N LEU A 151 4.66 18.32 -20.64
CA LEU A 151 3.45 19.10 -20.44
C LEU A 151 2.62 19.05 -21.73
N ASP A 152 1.34 18.76 -21.59
CA ASP A 152 0.36 18.86 -22.69
C ASP A 152 -0.08 20.32 -22.89
N SER A 153 -0.71 20.62 -24.04
CA SER A 153 -1.13 21.98 -24.41
C SER A 153 -2.14 22.64 -23.46
N TYR A 154 -2.82 21.85 -22.62
CA TYR A 154 -3.79 22.32 -21.61
C TYR A 154 -3.26 22.15 -20.18
N SER A 155 -1.93 22.09 -20.02
CA SER A 155 -1.25 21.91 -18.75
C SER A 155 -0.22 23.02 -18.53
N PHE A 156 -0.09 23.49 -17.30
CA PHE A 156 0.91 24.46 -16.89
C PHE A 156 1.71 23.94 -15.70
N ALA A 157 2.94 24.42 -15.54
CA ALA A 157 3.75 24.11 -14.37
C ALA A 157 3.75 25.29 -13.40
N ILE A 158 3.67 24.98 -12.10
CA ILE A 158 3.91 25.95 -11.03
C ILE A 158 4.96 25.39 -10.09
N THR A 159 5.74 26.29 -9.51
CA THR A 159 6.59 25.97 -8.36
C THR A 159 5.99 26.65 -7.14
N ALA A 160 5.75 25.87 -6.10
CA ALA A 160 5.19 26.35 -4.85
C ALA A 160 5.88 25.69 -3.65
N ASP A 161 5.89 26.38 -2.51
CA ASP A 161 6.35 25.84 -1.23
C ASP A 161 5.39 24.77 -0.67
N VAL A 162 5.80 24.12 0.42
CA VAL A 162 4.95 23.20 1.20
C VAL A 162 3.68 23.88 1.67
N ASP A 163 3.74 25.19 1.95
CA ASP A 163 2.60 26.01 2.38
C ASP A 163 1.80 26.58 1.20
N LEU A 164 2.05 26.09 -0.03
CA LEU A 164 1.39 26.50 -1.28
C LEU A 164 1.64 27.95 -1.71
N ALA A 165 2.65 28.62 -1.14
CA ALA A 165 3.12 29.90 -1.64
C ALA A 165 3.76 29.73 -3.04
N ILE A 166 3.23 30.43 -4.04
CA ILE A 166 3.64 30.28 -5.45
C ILE A 166 4.86 31.16 -5.73
N HIS A 167 5.93 30.55 -6.25
CA HIS A 167 7.16 31.25 -6.65
C HIS A 167 7.28 31.45 -8.15
N TYR A 168 6.73 30.51 -8.93
CA TYR A 168 6.81 30.53 -10.38
C TYR A 168 5.53 29.96 -10.97
N VAL A 169 5.06 30.59 -12.04
CA VAL A 169 3.97 30.11 -12.88
C VAL A 169 4.47 30.14 -14.32
N ASP A 170 4.34 29.01 -15.00
CA ASP A 170 4.70 28.89 -16.40
C ASP A 170 3.79 29.76 -17.27
N ALA A 171 4.39 30.57 -18.15
CA ALA A 171 3.68 31.59 -18.92
C ALA A 171 3.40 31.16 -20.38
N ARG A 172 3.37 29.85 -20.64
CA ARG A 172 3.20 29.27 -21.99
C ARG A 172 1.87 29.64 -22.64
#